data_AF-A0A090VBX7-F1
#
_entry.id   AF-A0A090VBX7-F1
#
_cell.length_a   1.000
_cell.length_b   1.000
_cell.length_c   1.000
_cell.angle_alpha   90.00
_cell.angle_beta   90.00
_cell.angle_gamma   90.00
#
_symmetry.space_group_name_H-M   'P 1'
#
loop_
_entity.id
_entity.type
_entity.pdbx_description
1 polymer ?
#
loop_
_entity_poly.entity_id
_entity_poly.type
_entity_poly.pdbx_seq_one_letter_code
_entity_poly.pdbx_strand_id
1 'polypeptide(L)'
;MKKKLLILFLFIATLNINAQTNLVPNGDMENWDSFDTNPDDWTRYFNGIWEKSADFQNGTASLQLEIDAGRTLNYINTDNMSFISGTTYVLYFLLQSCFW
;
A
#
# COMPACT_ATOMS: atom_id res chain seq x y z
N MET A 1 -5.15 -37.22 -22.11
CA MET A 1 -5.68 -36.29 -21.06
C MET A 1 -4.60 -35.87 -20.07
N LYS A 2 -3.80 -36.78 -19.50
CA LYS A 2 -2.73 -36.48 -18.52
C LYS A 2 -1.69 -35.43 -18.95
N LYS A 3 -1.23 -35.44 -20.21
CA LYS A 3 -0.26 -34.46 -20.73
C LYS A 3 -0.82 -33.02 -20.80
N LYS A 4 -2.12 -32.86 -21.11
CA LYS A 4 -2.79 -31.56 -21.17
C LYS A 4 -2.94 -30.93 -19.77
N LEU A 5 -3.22 -31.77 -18.77
CA LEU A 5 -3.31 -31.35 -17.37
C LEU A 5 -1.94 -30.89 -16.82
N LEU A 6 -0.87 -31.61 -17.17
CA LEU A 6 0.49 -31.23 -16.77
C LEU A 6 0.94 -29.89 -17.37
N ILE A 7 0.62 -29.65 -18.66
CA ILE A 7 0.90 -28.37 -19.32
C ILE A 7 0.14 -27.22 -18.65
N LEU A 8 -1.14 -27.44 -18.28
CA LEU A 8 -1.94 -26.45 -17.58
C LEU A 8 -1.35 -26.14 -16.18
N PHE A 9 -0.91 -27.15 -15.44
CA PHE A 9 -0.24 -26.96 -14.15
C PHE A 9 1.07 -26.18 -14.27
N LEU A 10 1.88 -26.49 -15.28
CA LEU A 10 3.13 -25.75 -15.55
C LEU A 10 2.84 -24.30 -15.93
N PHE A 11 1.79 -24.05 -16.71
CA PHE A 11 1.40 -22.70 -17.12
C PHE A 11 0.90 -21.86 -15.92
N ILE A 12 0.07 -22.44 -15.05
CA ILE A 12 -0.40 -21.78 -13.82
C ILE A 12 0.76 -21.52 -12.85
N ALA A 13 1.70 -22.46 -12.72
CA ALA A 13 2.90 -22.27 -11.90
C ALA A 13 3.76 -21.10 -12.43
N THR A 14 3.88 -20.92 -13.75
CA THR A 14 4.61 -19.79 -14.35
C THR A 14 3.92 -18.43 -14.24
N LEU A 15 2.59 -18.39 -14.15
CA LEU A 15 1.84 -17.14 -14.00
C LEU A 15 1.99 -16.52 -12.60
N ASN A 16 2.16 -17.36 -11.57
CA ASN A 16 2.34 -16.90 -10.20
C ASN A 16 3.75 -16.36 -9.88
N ILE A 17 4.73 -16.57 -10.79
CA ILE A 17 6.13 -16.16 -10.53
C ILE A 17 6.37 -14.66 -10.79
N ASN A 18 5.43 -13.97 -11.44
CA ASN A 18 5.52 -12.53 -11.71
C ASN A 18 4.55 -11.70 -10.86
N ALA A 19 4.00 -12.26 -9.78
CA ALA A 19 3.28 -11.45 -8.81
C ALA A 19 4.29 -10.50 -8.14
N GLN A 20 4.23 -9.22 -8.50
CA GLN A 20 5.03 -8.19 -7.85
C GLN A 20 4.64 -8.17 -6.37
N THR A 21 5.55 -8.57 -5.49
CA THR A 21 5.32 -8.46 -4.05
C THR A 21 5.32 -6.99 -3.68
N ASN A 22 4.20 -6.49 -3.17
CA ASN A 22 4.20 -5.19 -2.53
C ASN A 22 5.04 -5.31 -1.25
N LEU A 23 6.16 -4.60 -1.20
CA LEU A 23 7.04 -4.60 -0.03
C LEU A 23 6.51 -3.70 1.08
N VAL A 24 5.65 -2.73 0.74
CA VAL A 24 5.06 -1.81 1.71
C VAL A 24 3.96 -2.55 2.45
N PRO A 25 4.11 -2.82 3.76
CA PRO A 25 3.05 -3.45 4.53
C PRO A 25 1.83 -2.52 4.55
N ASN A 26 0.65 -3.13 4.42
CA ASN A 26 -0.63 -2.41 4.40
C ASN A 26 -0.64 -1.18 3.45
N GLY A 27 0.07 -1.25 2.32
CA GLY A 27 0.18 -0.13 1.38
C GLY A 27 -1.09 0.17 0.58
N ASP A 28 -2.07 -0.72 0.65
CA ASP A 28 -3.42 -0.55 0.10
C ASP A 28 -4.40 0.09 1.10
N MET A 29 -3.98 0.31 2.36
CA MET A 29 -4.77 0.97 3.41
C MET A 29 -6.06 0.22 3.80
N GLU A 30 -6.07 -1.11 3.71
CA GLU A 30 -7.25 -1.91 4.05
C GLU A 30 -7.29 -2.35 5.52
N ASN A 31 -6.14 -2.38 6.20
CA ASN A 31 -6.05 -2.79 7.61
C ASN A 31 -5.91 -1.56 8.52
N TRP A 32 -6.77 -1.49 9.52
CA TRP A 32 -6.85 -0.38 10.46
C TRP A 32 -7.04 -0.95 11.86
N ASP A 33 -6.65 -0.17 12.86
CA ASP A 33 -6.93 -0.51 14.25
C ASP A 33 -8.44 -0.71 14.50
N SER A 34 -8.79 -1.32 15.63
CA SER A 34 -10.18 -1.64 15.96
C SER A 34 -11.12 -0.44 16.06
N PHE A 35 -10.57 0.78 16.06
CA PHE A 35 -11.32 2.04 16.17
C PHE A 35 -11.26 2.86 14.87
N ASP A 36 -10.68 2.32 13.79
CA ASP A 36 -10.44 3.00 12.52
C ASP A 36 -9.68 4.34 12.66
N THR A 37 -8.81 4.46 13.68
CA THR A 37 -8.07 5.71 13.96
C THR A 37 -6.67 5.76 13.36
N ASN A 38 -6.07 4.60 13.10
CA ASN A 38 -4.75 4.49 12.51
C ASN A 38 -4.68 3.29 11.55
N PRO A 39 -4.10 3.45 10.35
CA PRO A 39 -3.80 2.31 9.50
C PRO A 39 -2.65 1.50 10.12
N ASP A 40 -2.79 0.17 10.13
CA ASP A 40 -1.75 -0.71 10.67
C ASP A 40 -0.41 -0.50 9.94
N ASP A 41 0.71 -0.61 10.66
CA ASP A 41 2.09 -0.44 10.16
C ASP A 41 2.49 0.97 9.67
N TRP A 42 1.58 1.95 9.75
CA TRP A 42 1.83 3.34 9.35
C TRP A 42 1.88 4.29 10.54
N THR A 43 2.79 5.25 10.46
CA THR A 43 2.95 6.33 11.43
C THR A 43 3.08 7.68 10.72
N ARG A 44 2.82 8.76 11.46
CA ARG A 44 2.83 10.13 10.94
C ARG A 44 3.68 11.06 11.80
N TYR A 45 4.19 12.10 11.17
CA TYR A 45 4.78 13.26 11.84
C TYR A 45 4.18 14.54 11.30
N PHE A 46 2.96 14.85 11.76
CA PHE A 46 2.28 16.12 11.57
C PHE A 46 1.02 16.17 12.44
N ASN A 47 0.49 17.39 12.58
CA ASN A 47 -0.85 17.64 13.11
C ASN A 47 -1.77 17.92 11.94
N GLY A 48 -3.02 17.49 11.98
CA GLY A 48 -3.96 17.62 10.87
C GLY A 48 -4.82 16.39 10.71
N ILE A 49 -5.60 16.35 9.64
CA ILE A 49 -6.45 15.20 9.30
C ILE A 49 -5.58 13.95 9.11
N TRP A 50 -6.04 12.86 9.71
CA TRP A 50 -5.50 11.52 9.60
C TRP A 50 -6.63 10.55 9.91
N GLU A 51 -7.37 10.17 8.88
CA GLU A 51 -8.60 9.41 9.06
C GLU A 51 -8.80 8.43 7.92
N LYS A 52 -9.53 7.36 8.23
CA LYS A 52 -10.01 6.41 7.25
C LYS A 52 -11.07 7.06 6.38
N SER A 53 -10.90 6.96 5.07
CA SER A 53 -11.86 7.47 4.10
C SER A 53 -12.43 6.36 3.24
N ALA A 54 -13.70 6.53 2.86
CA ALA A 54 -14.38 5.68 1.87
C ALA A 54 -14.18 6.19 0.43
N ASP A 55 -13.40 7.27 0.23
CA ASP A 55 -12.94 7.71 -1.09
C ASP A 55 -11.63 7.01 -1.44
N PHE A 56 -11.74 5.80 -1.98
CA PHE A 56 -10.62 4.90 -2.25
C PHE A 56 -10.44 4.64 -3.75
N GLN A 57 -9.20 4.42 -4.17
CA GLN A 57 -8.86 4.02 -5.54
C GLN A 57 -8.64 2.51 -5.68
N ASN A 58 -8.56 1.80 -4.55
CA ASN A 58 -8.43 0.34 -4.46
C ASN A 58 -9.11 -0.14 -3.16
N GLY A 59 -9.69 -1.34 -3.16
CA GLY A 59 -10.24 -1.95 -1.95
C GLY A 59 -11.51 -1.27 -1.43
N THR A 60 -11.48 -0.86 -0.16
CA THR A 60 -12.60 -0.28 0.59
C THR A 60 -12.22 0.93 1.43
N ALA A 61 -10.93 1.21 1.59
CA ALA A 61 -10.45 2.31 2.43
C ALA A 61 -9.25 3.04 1.81
N SER A 62 -9.10 4.30 2.19
CA SER A 62 -7.92 5.11 1.91
C SER A 62 -7.55 5.92 3.15
N LEU A 63 -6.31 6.43 3.16
CA LEU A 63 -5.86 7.39 4.16
C LEU A 63 -6.15 8.80 3.65
N GLN A 64 -7.04 9.52 4.33
CA GLN A 64 -7.19 10.96 4.14
C GLN A 64 -6.22 11.70 5.05
N LEU A 65 -5.50 12.65 4.45
CA LEU A 65 -4.51 13.47 5.16
C LEU A 65 -4.65 14.93 4.77
N GLU A 66 -4.31 15.81 5.71
CA GLU A 66 -4.16 17.24 5.48
C GLU A 66 -2.69 17.61 5.69
N ILE A 67 -2.13 18.36 4.73
CA ILE A 67 -0.80 18.94 4.88
C ILE A 67 -0.94 20.24 5.67
N ASP A 68 -0.42 20.26 6.90
CA ASP A 68 -0.36 21.48 7.71
C ASP A 68 0.66 22.45 7.11
N ALA A 69 0.15 23.52 6.50
CA ALA A 69 0.94 24.58 5.88
C ALA A 69 1.81 25.37 6.87
N GLY A 70 1.54 25.28 8.18
CA GLY A 70 2.33 25.90 9.24
C GLY A 70 3.60 25.14 9.61
N ARG A 71 3.86 23.96 9.01
CA ARG A 71 4.99 23.09 9.36
C ARG A 71 5.95 22.88 8.21
N THR A 72 7.23 22.81 8.54
CA THR A 72 8.32 22.50 7.59
C THR A 72 8.49 21.01 7.32
N LEU A 73 7.89 20.14 8.15
CA LEU A 73 7.97 18.68 8.03
C LEU A 73 6.57 18.09 8.20
N ASN A 74 6.08 17.49 7.10
CA ASN A 74 4.88 16.68 7.05
C ASN A 74 5.26 15.36 6.36
N TYR A 75 5.35 14.27 7.11
CA TYR A 75 5.69 12.97 6.54
C TYR A 75 4.89 11.83 7.18
N ILE A 76 4.78 10.76 6.42
CA ILE A 76 4.26 9.46 6.83
C ILE A 76 5.35 8.42 6.58
N ASN A 77 5.40 7.40 7.41
CA ASN A 77 6.34 6.32 7.24
C ASN A 77 5.72 5.00 7.66
N THR A 78 6.15 3.96 6.98
CA THR A 78 5.87 2.57 7.31
C THR A 78 7.06 1.94 8.03
N ASP A 79 6.86 0.77 8.62
CA ASP A 79 7.92 -0.08 9.15
C ASP A 79 9.04 -0.40 8.15
N ASN A 80 10.20 -0.82 8.70
CA ASN A 80 11.40 -1.11 7.91
C ASN A 80 11.16 -2.26 6.91
N MET A 81 11.29 -1.95 5.63
CA MET A 81 11.29 -2.93 4.55
C MET A 81 12.70 -3.45 4.29
N SER A 82 12.81 -4.73 3.96
CA SER A 82 14.09 -5.33 3.56
C SER A 82 14.33 -5.16 2.07
N PHE A 83 15.44 -4.52 1.72
CA PHE A 83 15.88 -4.35 0.33
C PHE A 83 17.04 -5.28 0.02
N ILE A 84 17.03 -5.85 -1.19
CA ILE A 84 18.06 -6.75 -1.69
C ILE A 84 19.07 -5.93 -2.51
N SER A 85 20.35 -6.11 -2.21
CA SER A 85 21.42 -5.44 -2.95
C SER A 85 21.39 -5.81 -4.44
N GLY A 86 21.54 -4.82 -5.32
CA GLY A 86 21.50 -5.00 -6.77
C GLY A 86 20.09 -5.09 -7.37
N THR A 87 19.03 -5.01 -6.57
CA THR A 87 17.65 -4.97 -7.05
C THR A 87 17.18 -3.55 -7.29
N THR A 88 16.53 -3.30 -8.43
CA THR A 88 15.83 -2.03 -8.70
C THR A 88 14.40 -2.14 -8.22
N TYR A 89 13.98 -1.18 -7.39
CA TYR A 89 12.62 -1.08 -6.88
C TYR A 89 11.88 0.07 -7.55
N VAL A 90 10.60 -0.14 -7.83
CA VAL A 90 9.70 0.90 -8.32
C VAL A 90 8.70 1.20 -7.22
N LEU A 91 8.61 2.48 -6.87
CA LEU A 91 7.64 2.98 -5.91
C LEU A 91 6.48 3.63 -6.66
N TYR A 92 5.26 3.27 -6.26
CA TYR A 92 4.03 3.76 -6.85
C TYR A 92 3.06 4.18 -5.75
N PHE A 93 2.42 5.34 -5.91
CA PHE A 93 1.42 5.85 -4.99
C PHE A 93 0.17 6.27 -5.76
N LEU A 94 -0.98 6.04 -5.15
CA LEU A 94 -2.28 6.55 -5.59
C LEU A 94 -2.63 7.77 -4.73
N LEU A 95 -2.77 8.93 -5.37
CA LEU A 95 -3.08 10.19 -4.70
C LEU A 95 -4.28 10.85 -5.37
N GLN A 96 -5.20 11.36 -4.55
CA GLN A 96 -6.35 12.15 -4.98
C GLN A 96 -6.37 13.43 -4.17
N SER A 97 -6.38 14.58 -4.85
CA SER A 97 -6.53 15.88 -4.20
C SER A 97 -8.01 16.28 -4.18
N CYS A 98 -8.53 16.54 -2.98
CA CYS A 98 -9.82 17.18 -2.79
C CYS A 98 -9.60 18.68 -2.53
N PHE A 99 -10.18 19.52 -3.38
CA PHE A 99 -10.22 20.97 -3.17
C PHE A 99 -11.59 21.32 -2.61
N TRP A 100 -11.63 21.85 -1.38
CA TRP A 100 -12.83 22.37 -0.73
C TRP A 100 -12.89 23.89 -0.84
#